data_AF-A0A256ZIR4-F1
#
_entry.id   AF-A0A256ZIR4-F1
#
_cell.length_a   1.000
_cell.length_b   1.000
_cell.length_c   1.000
_cell.angle_alpha   90.00
_cell.angle_beta   90.00
_cell.angle_gamma   90.00
#
_symmetry.space_group_name_H-M   'P 1'
#
loop_
_entity.id
_entity.type
_entity.pdbx_description
1 polymer ?
#
loop_
_entity_poly.entity_id
_entity_poly.type
_entity_poly.pdbx_seq_one_letter_code
_entity_poly.pdbx_strand_id
1 'polypeptide(L)' 'MGLKLPLSPKLREALIRYLDGEALSPHEHILLYRARKRWLGEDPQRLVEDLRLVLEFLEKPYRRGEERG' A
#
# COMPACT_ATOMS: atom_id res chain seq x y z
N MET A 1 -10.30 8.36 -4.89
CA MET A 1 -9.75 8.43 -3.51
C MET A 1 -8.84 7.22 -3.39
N GLY A 2 -7.54 7.41 -3.60
CA GLY A 2 -6.56 6.35 -3.87
C GLY A 2 -6.33 5.32 -2.78
N LEU A 3 -5.58 4.27 -3.13
CA LEU A 3 -4.97 3.36 -2.17
C LEU A 3 -4.10 4.18 -1.19
N LYS A 4 -4.39 4.11 0.10
CA LYS A 4 -3.54 4.71 1.13
C LYS A 4 -2.54 3.67 1.63
N LEU A 5 -1.26 3.98 1.47
CA LEU A 5 -0.15 3.22 2.04
C LEU A 5 0.58 4.04 3.11
N PRO A 6 1.14 3.40 4.15
CA PRO A 6 1.03 1.97 4.45
C PRO A 6 -0.40 1.57 4.85
N LEU A 7 -0.73 0.28 4.68
CA LEU A 7 -2.01 -0.26 5.14
C LEU A 7 -2.12 -0.10 6.67
N SER A 8 -3.32 0.19 7.18
CA SER A 8 -3.53 0.22 8.63
C SER A 8 -3.29 -1.19 9.23
N PRO A 9 -2.83 -1.31 10.48
CA PRO A 9 -2.53 -2.61 11.09
C PRO A 9 -3.71 -3.60 11.00
N LYS A 10 -4.93 -3.12 11.31
CA LYS A 10 -6.17 -3.91 11.23
C LYS A 10 -6.47 -4.41 9.81
N LEU A 11 -6.27 -3.57 8.80
CA LEU A 11 -6.50 -3.96 7.41
C LEU A 11 -5.43 -4.93 6.91
N ARG A 12 -4.18 -4.72 7.32
CA ARG A 12 -3.06 -5.61 7.00
C ARG A 12 -3.30 -7.01 7.57
N GLU A 13 -3.67 -7.10 8.85
CA GLU A 13 -3.96 -8.38 9.51
C GLU A 13 -5.14 -9.10 8.87
N ALA A 14 -6.27 -8.40 8.66
CA ALA A 14 -7.43 -8.97 7.98
C ALA A 14 -7.10 -9.49 6.56
N LEU A 15 -6.24 -8.79 5.82
CA LEU A 15 -5.78 -9.22 4.50
C LEU A 15 -4.92 -10.48 4.56
N ILE A 16 -3.97 -10.56 5.50
CA ILE A 16 -3.13 -11.75 5.69
C ILE A 16 -4.02 -12.97 5.95
N ARG A 17 -4.90 -12.86 6.95
CA ARG A 17 -5.84 -13.94 7.32
C ARG A 17 -6.73 -14.36 6.15
N TYR A 18 -7.24 -13.40 5.37
CA TYR A 18 -8.03 -13.69 4.17
C TYR A 18 -7.24 -14.47 3.12
N LEU A 19 -5.99 -14.07 2.85
CA LEU A 19 -5.13 -14.70 1.86
C LEU A 19 -4.67 -16.09 2.29
N ASP A 20 -4.49 -16.30 3.58
CA ASP A 20 -4.16 -17.59 4.18
C ASP A 20 -5.38 -18.53 4.29
N GLY A 21 -6.58 -18.06 3.92
CA GLY A 21 -7.81 -18.84 3.96
C GLY A 21 -8.38 -19.03 5.37
N GLU A 22 -7.96 -18.23 6.34
CA GLU A 22 -8.46 -18.28 7.72
C GLU A 22 -9.90 -17.75 7.83
N ALA A 23 -10.58 -18.19 8.90
CA ALA A 23 -11.90 -17.68 9.23
C ALA A 23 -11.84 -16.20 9.66
N LEU A 24 -12.58 -15.35 8.95
CA LEU A 24 -12.70 -13.94 9.27
C LEU A 24 -13.96 -13.63 10.07
N SER A 25 -13.87 -12.62 10.93
CA SER A 25 -15.04 -12.03 11.56
C SER A 25 -15.90 -11.24 10.55
N PRO A 26 -17.20 -11.02 10.83
CA PRO A 26 -18.06 -10.18 9.99
C PRO A 26 -17.50 -8.76 9.79
N HIS A 27 -16.84 -8.19 10.82
CA HIS A 27 -16.23 -6.87 10.72
C HIS A 27 -15.04 -6.86 9.75
N GLU A 28 -14.20 -7.89 9.76
CA GLU A 28 -13.08 -8.03 8.82
C GLU A 28 -13.58 -8.18 7.37
N HIS A 29 -14.65 -8.96 7.14
CA HIS A 29 -15.27 -9.04 5.82
C HIS A 29 -15.74 -7.67 5.32
N ILE A 30 -16.40 -6.87 6.16
CA ILE A 30 -16.85 -5.51 5.81
C ILE A 30 -15.65 -4.60 5.52
N LEU A 31 -14.61 -4.69 6.33
CA LEU A 31 -13.37 -3.92 6.17
C LEU A 31 -12.71 -4.21 4.82
N LEU A 32 -12.51 -5.50 4.49
CA LEU A 32 -11.93 -5.94 3.23
C LEU A 32 -12.80 -5.57 2.02
N TYR A 33 -14.12 -5.71 2.14
CA TYR A 33 -15.05 -5.34 1.08
C TYR A 33 -14.95 -3.84 0.75
N ARG A 34 -14.95 -2.97 1.77
CA ARG A 34 -14.79 -1.52 1.59
C ARG A 34 -13.45 -1.16 0.98
N ALA A 35 -12.38 -1.84 1.40
CA ALA A 35 -11.04 -1.66 0.85
C ALA A 35 -11.00 -2.06 -0.64
N ARG A 36 -11.49 -3.27 -0.98
CA ARG A 36 -11.56 -3.78 -2.36
C ARG A 36 -12.34 -2.85 -3.28
N LYS A 37 -13.54 -2.39 -2.86
CA LYS A 37 -14.36 -1.46 -3.65
C LYS A 37 -13.61 -0.14 -3.94
N ARG A 38 -12.86 0.36 -2.96
CA ARG A 38 -12.04 1.58 -3.14
C ARG A 38 -10.92 1.37 -4.16
N TRP A 39 -10.28 0.20 -4.14
CA TRP A 39 -9.09 -0.08 -4.96
C TRP A 39 -9.40 -0.51 -6.38
N LEU A 40 -10.60 -1.05 -6.64
CA LEU A 40 -11.02 -1.42 -8.01
C LEU A 40 -11.07 -0.24 -8.99
N GLY A 41 -11.15 0.99 -8.50
CA GLY A 41 -11.11 2.19 -9.34
C GLY A 41 -9.70 2.73 -9.60
N GLU A 42 -8.67 2.04 -9.12
CA GLU A 42 -7.27 2.48 -9.19
C GLU A 42 -6.48 1.56 -10.13
N ASP A 43 -5.39 2.07 -10.71
CA ASP A 43 -4.45 1.27 -11.51
C ASP A 43 -3.37 0.65 -10.58
N PRO A 44 -3.42 -0.66 -10.29
CA PRO A 44 -2.46 -1.28 -9.38
C PRO A 44 -1.03 -1.29 -9.93
N GLN A 45 -0.86 -1.28 -11.26
CA GLN A 45 0.48 -1.33 -11.87
C GLN A 45 1.22 -0.02 -11.64
N ARG A 46 0.54 1.11 -11.87
CA ARG A 46 1.10 2.44 -11.61
C ARG A 46 1.58 2.60 -10.17
N LEU A 47 0.81 2.11 -9.21
CA LEU A 47 1.20 2.15 -7.81
C LEU A 47 2.46 1.32 -7.53
N VAL A 48 2.59 0.13 -8.14
CA VAL A 48 3.79 -0.70 -8.00
C VAL A 48 5.01 0.01 -8.58
N GLU A 49 4.86 0.68 -9.72
CA GLU A 49 5.92 1.49 -10.33
C GLU A 49 6.33 2.67 -9.45
N ASP A 50 5.36 3.43 -8.93
CA ASP A 50 5.61 4.56 -8.02
C ASP A 50 6.36 4.09 -6.76
N LEU A 51 5.96 2.94 -6.18
CA LEU A 51 6.66 2.35 -5.02
C LEU A 51 8.09 1.95 -5.35
N ARG A 52 8.35 1.39 -6.54
CA ARG A 52 9.71 1.06 -6.99
C ARG A 52 10.58 2.30 -7.08
N LEU A 53 10.08 3.38 -7.68
CA LEU A 53 10.80 4.66 -7.76
C LEU A 53 11.13 5.23 -6.39
N VAL A 54 10.19 5.18 -5.45
CA VAL A 54 10.40 5.64 -4.07
C VAL A 54 11.49 4.81 -3.38
N LEU A 55 11.43 3.47 -3.50
CA LEU A 55 12.44 2.59 -2.92
C LEU A 55 13.83 2.85 -3.51
N GLU A 56 13.94 2.96 -4.83
CA GLU A 56 15.21 3.28 -5.49
C GLU A 56 15.75 4.64 -5.03
N PHE A 57 14.89 5.66 -4.92
CA PHE A 57 15.28 6.99 -4.44
C PHE A 57 15.84 6.95 -3.01
N LEU A 58 15.20 6.20 -2.11
CA LEU A 58 15.62 6.08 -0.71
C LEU A 58 16.97 5.35 -0.55
N GLU A 59 17.34 4.49 -1.50
CA GLU A 59 18.65 3.84 -1.54
C GLU A 59 19.76 4.77 -2.03
N LYS A 60 19.43 5.81 -2.81
CA LYS A 60 20.44 6.76 -3.28
C LYS A 60 20.82 7.71 -2.14
N PRO A 61 22.13 8.02 -1.97
CA PRO A 61 22.53 9.07 -1.06
C PRO A 61 21.88 10.38 -1.51
N TYR A 62 21.23 11.06 -0.57
CA TYR A 62 20.63 12.36 -0.82
C TYR A 62 21.75 13.35 -1.16
N ARG A 63 21.92 13.64 -2.45
CA ARG A 63 22.80 14.72 -2.89
C ARG A 63 22.10 16.02 -2.50
N ARG A 64 22.48 16.60 -1.36
CA ARG A 64 22.29 18.05 -1.17
C ARG A 64 22.95 18.69 -2.38
N GLY A 65 22.16 19.45 -3.15
CA GLY A 65 22.66 20.15 -4.33
C GLY A 65 24.01 20.75 -3.98
N GLU A 66 25.01 20.40 -4.77
CA GLU A 66 26.37 20.89 -4.60
C GLU A 66 26.29 22.38 -4.27
N GLU A 67 26.97 22.73 -3.18
CA GLU A 67 27.37 24.09 -2.88
C GLU A 67 27.83 24.70 -4.20
N ARG A 68 26.99 25.58 -4.77
CA ARG A 68 27.43 26.53 -5.80
C ARG A 68 28.38 27.49 -5.07
N GLY A 69 29.61 27.04 -4.86
CA GLY A 69 30.77 27.88 -4.64
C GLY A 69 31.16 28.58 -5.92
#